data_AF-A0A3E5DPX4-F1
#
_entry.id   AF-A0A3E5DPX4-F1
#
_cell.length_a   1.000
_cell.length_b   1.000
_cell.length_c   1.000
_cell.angle_alpha   90.00
_cell.angle_beta   90.00
_cell.angle_gamma   90.00
#
_symmetry.space_group_name_H-M   'P 1'
#
loop_
_entity.id
_entity.type
_entity.pdbx_description
1 polymer ?
#
loop_
_entity_poly.entity_id
_entity_poly.type
_entity_poly.pdbx_seq_one_letter_code
_entity_poly.pdbx_strand_id
1 'polypeptide(L)'
;MLLFVAAFAAACTNEMEEFAKDSFENVPENASLTRSCLSDTIDLGELVSLEETEELKELKARYEKMYSNNRKVQALDATVDDFFSSNIYAIRELPVTIKVRTVASGSTTSNSYLFCDGAGKEVTLGNSSTSLGSRFYLKILPATSGIPYLIYSSASNTPLSVGYYTNAPDDKILMTAKDNSGSLYSAGWDLIPSTYKGYFSIQSESYLGQSDPNNSWSVFYHVLEAKANNKLGYAQRVNYRAQQEFLITPTASFTLQNVTFDLENATISNGAVISKVTSLTNVHEYTTNENLTINFNAEETSNFYETAGTLKVNISSPSSIKFPRPRPIAGKAVLMGDESKDAIYSSATQKLSAPVEYSTSIEMKPRCLLQLTTKFKTFILNVPYVAVAKYGDREIKVRGTWRGYSVADPELNKPINEPHYFDLETGEELNYSLSFDPERKIYVTK
;
A
#
# COMPACT_ATOMS: atom_id res chain seq x y z
N MET A 1 -30.41 36.87 23.26
CA MET A 1 -30.40 37.06 21.79
C MET A 1 -29.48 36.01 21.21
N LEU A 2 -30.01 34.81 20.94
CA LEU A 2 -29.25 33.70 20.35
C LEU A 2 -29.20 33.89 18.83
N LEU A 3 -28.00 33.90 18.26
CA LEU A 3 -27.79 33.85 16.81
C LEU A 3 -27.56 32.38 16.42
N PHE A 4 -28.47 31.82 15.64
CA PHE A 4 -28.30 30.52 14.99
C PHE A 4 -27.33 30.67 13.81
N VAL A 5 -26.24 29.91 13.83
CA VAL A 5 -25.39 29.68 12.65
C VAL A 5 -25.88 28.37 12.00
N ALA A 6 -26.45 28.48 10.81
CA ALA A 6 -26.78 27.32 9.98
C ALA A 6 -25.48 26.79 9.34
N ALA A 7 -24.99 25.65 9.85
CA ALA A 7 -23.95 24.87 9.20
C ALA A 7 -24.59 24.02 8.10
N PHE A 8 -24.23 24.25 6.84
CA PHE A 8 -24.50 23.33 5.76
C PHE A 8 -23.52 22.15 5.86
N ALA A 9 -23.95 21.07 6.52
CA ALA A 9 -23.34 19.76 6.36
C ALA A 9 -23.99 19.07 5.14
N ALA A 10 -23.26 19.00 4.03
CA ALA A 10 -23.62 18.09 2.95
C ALA A 10 -23.07 16.71 3.31
N ALA A 11 -23.93 15.87 3.90
CA ALA A 11 -23.70 14.44 3.93
C ALA A 11 -24.02 13.90 2.51
N CYS A 12 -23.03 13.33 1.84
CA CYS A 12 -23.25 12.57 0.61
C CYS A 12 -22.96 11.10 0.90
N THR A 13 -23.98 10.41 1.40
CA THR A 13 -24.12 8.97 1.21
C THR A 13 -24.36 8.70 -0.28
N ASN A 14 -23.75 7.64 -0.78
CA ASN A 14 -23.89 7.19 -2.17
C ASN A 14 -25.27 6.53 -2.35
N GLU A 15 -26.33 7.34 -2.27
CA GLU A 15 -27.72 6.93 -2.44
C GLU A 15 -28.06 6.85 -3.93
N MET A 16 -27.54 5.85 -4.64
CA MET A 16 -28.13 5.42 -5.91
C MET A 16 -27.78 3.98 -6.34
N GLU A 17 -27.05 3.21 -5.52
CA GLU A 17 -26.97 1.74 -5.64
C GLU A 17 -28.04 1.02 -4.78
N GLU A 18 -28.79 1.76 -3.95
CA GLU A 18 -29.82 1.18 -3.07
C GLU A 18 -31.19 0.98 -3.77
N PHE A 19 -31.42 1.63 -4.91
CA PHE A 19 -32.65 1.46 -5.70
C PHE A 19 -32.71 0.17 -6.53
N ALA A 20 -31.66 -0.65 -6.53
CA ALA A 20 -31.64 -1.98 -7.15
C ALA A 20 -31.80 -3.14 -6.14
N LYS A 21 -32.07 -2.84 -4.86
CA LYS A 21 -32.25 -3.86 -3.82
C LYS A 21 -33.69 -4.34 -3.63
N ASP A 22 -34.68 -3.63 -4.17
CA ASP A 22 -36.10 -3.91 -3.85
C ASP A 22 -36.80 -4.85 -4.85
N SER A 23 -36.05 -5.65 -5.64
CA SER A 23 -36.63 -6.59 -6.60
C SER A 23 -36.03 -8.01 -6.59
N PHE A 24 -35.17 -8.34 -5.62
CA PHE A 24 -34.56 -9.67 -5.53
C PHE A 24 -34.71 -10.29 -4.14
N GLU A 25 -35.95 -10.39 -3.66
CA GLU A 25 -36.32 -11.46 -2.74
C GLU A 25 -37.17 -12.48 -3.50
N ASN A 26 -36.70 -13.73 -3.50
CA ASN A 26 -37.30 -14.94 -4.10
C ASN A 26 -36.97 -15.21 -5.59
N VAL A 27 -35.79 -15.80 -5.82
CA VAL A 27 -35.62 -16.77 -6.92
C VAL A 27 -35.29 -18.12 -6.27
N PRO A 28 -36.05 -19.20 -6.51
CA PRO A 28 -35.77 -20.50 -5.93
C PRO A 28 -34.48 -21.09 -6.53
N GLU A 29 -33.64 -21.67 -5.67
CA GLU A 29 -32.65 -22.68 -6.03
C GLU A 29 -33.37 -23.85 -6.72
N ASN A 30 -33.45 -23.84 -8.06
CA ASN A 30 -33.61 -25.01 -8.90
C ASN A 30 -33.44 -24.62 -10.37
N ALA A 31 -32.19 -24.55 -10.81
CA ALA A 31 -31.86 -24.70 -12.23
C ALA A 31 -31.28 -26.09 -12.43
N SER A 32 -31.97 -26.86 -13.26
CA SER A 32 -31.82 -28.28 -13.56
C SER A 32 -30.38 -28.79 -13.60
N LEU A 33 -30.08 -29.72 -12.68
CA LEU A 33 -28.99 -30.68 -12.83
C LEU A 33 -29.23 -31.53 -14.07
N THR A 34 -28.47 -31.31 -15.14
CA THR A 34 -28.26 -32.35 -16.16
C THR A 34 -26.83 -32.88 -16.01
N ARG A 35 -26.74 -34.11 -15.52
CA ARG A 35 -25.53 -34.92 -15.59
C ARG A 35 -25.24 -35.25 -17.07
N SER A 36 -24.01 -35.07 -17.51
CA SER A 36 -23.21 -36.19 -18.01
C SER A 36 -21.76 -35.77 -18.16
N CYS A 37 -20.88 -36.49 -17.47
CA CYS A 37 -19.48 -36.59 -17.83
C CYS A 37 -19.40 -37.26 -19.21
N LEU A 38 -18.57 -36.75 -20.11
CA LEU A 38 -17.85 -37.55 -21.12
C LEU A 38 -16.80 -36.65 -21.78
N SER A 39 -15.55 -37.07 -21.67
CA SER A 39 -14.41 -36.56 -22.39
C SER A 39 -14.56 -36.92 -23.86
N ASP A 40 -15.13 -36.02 -24.65
CA ASP A 40 -15.00 -36.03 -26.10
C ASP A 40 -14.45 -34.67 -26.50
N THR A 41 -13.46 -34.64 -27.38
CA THR A 41 -12.99 -33.43 -28.06
C THR A 41 -14.18 -32.80 -28.79
N ILE A 42 -14.90 -31.92 -28.11
CA ILE A 42 -15.89 -31.03 -28.71
C ILE A 42 -15.09 -30.19 -29.72
N ASP A 43 -15.39 -30.35 -31.01
CA ASP A 43 -14.92 -29.42 -32.02
C ASP A 43 -15.59 -28.07 -31.76
N LEU A 44 -14.91 -27.24 -30.98
CA LEU A 44 -15.35 -25.88 -30.66
C LEU A 44 -15.18 -24.95 -31.89
N GLY A 45 -14.65 -25.44 -33.01
CA GLY A 45 -14.41 -24.64 -34.20
C GLY A 45 -13.21 -23.70 -34.05
N GLU A 46 -13.14 -22.69 -34.90
CA GLU A 46 -12.02 -21.75 -34.93
C GLU A 46 -12.17 -20.62 -33.89
N LEU A 47 -11.03 -20.07 -33.46
CA LEU A 47 -11.00 -18.88 -32.62
C LEU A 47 -11.05 -17.60 -33.47
N VAL A 48 -12.01 -16.75 -33.17
CA VAL A 48 -12.26 -15.48 -33.87
C VAL A 48 -12.35 -14.34 -32.85
N SER A 49 -11.72 -13.20 -33.16
CA SER A 49 -11.83 -12.00 -32.33
C SER A 49 -13.19 -11.35 -32.50
N LEU A 50 -13.70 -10.74 -31.43
CA LEU A 50 -14.96 -10.01 -31.47
C LEU A 50 -14.85 -8.85 -32.46
N GLU A 51 -15.78 -8.81 -33.40
CA GLU A 51 -15.94 -7.72 -34.36
C GLU A 51 -17.02 -6.75 -33.89
N GLU A 52 -16.95 -5.51 -34.38
CA GLU A 52 -17.95 -4.49 -34.08
C GLU A 52 -19.23 -4.77 -34.85
N THR A 53 -20.31 -5.10 -34.13
CA THR A 53 -21.65 -5.27 -34.70
C THR A 53 -22.47 -3.99 -34.54
N GLU A 54 -23.52 -3.82 -35.36
CA GLU A 54 -24.44 -2.68 -35.22
C GLU A 54 -25.14 -2.67 -33.84
N GLU A 55 -25.41 -3.84 -33.27
CA GLU A 55 -25.97 -3.97 -31.92
C GLU A 55 -25.02 -3.42 -30.85
N LEU A 56 -23.72 -3.76 -30.94
CA LEU A 56 -22.71 -3.24 -30.01
C LEU A 56 -22.50 -1.73 -30.17
N LYS A 57 -22.54 -1.21 -31.41
CA LYS A 57 -22.50 0.24 -31.67
C LYS A 57 -23.70 0.94 -31.04
N GLU A 58 -24.90 0.36 -31.19
CA GLU A 58 -26.11 0.93 -30.63
C GLU A 58 -26.06 0.92 -29.09
N LEU A 59 -25.67 -0.19 -28.48
CA LEU A 59 -25.48 -0.29 -27.03
C LEU A 59 -24.47 0.73 -26.52
N LYS A 60 -23.34 0.88 -27.21
CA LYS A 60 -22.32 1.87 -26.87
C LYS A 60 -22.86 3.30 -26.96
N ALA A 61 -23.57 3.64 -28.04
CA ALA A 61 -24.19 4.95 -28.19
C ALA A 61 -25.25 5.24 -27.12
N ARG A 62 -26.07 4.24 -26.74
CA ARG A 62 -27.02 4.35 -25.64
C ARG A 62 -26.33 4.59 -24.30
N TYR A 63 -25.26 3.83 -24.02
CA TYR A 63 -24.43 4.02 -22.83
C TYR A 63 -23.85 5.44 -22.80
N GLU A 64 -23.14 5.85 -23.85
CA GLU A 64 -22.51 7.17 -23.92
C GLU A 64 -23.51 8.31 -23.74
N LYS A 65 -24.68 8.25 -24.40
CA LYS A 65 -25.75 9.27 -24.28
C LYS A 65 -26.27 9.41 -22.85
N MET A 66 -26.38 8.31 -22.11
CA MET A 66 -26.85 8.33 -20.72
C MET A 66 -25.76 8.86 -19.77
N TYR A 67 -24.54 8.37 -19.90
CA TYR A 67 -23.46 8.72 -18.98
C TYR A 67 -22.81 10.08 -19.31
N SER A 68 -22.95 10.62 -20.53
CA SER A 68 -22.50 11.97 -20.88
C SER A 68 -23.30 13.06 -20.17
N ASN A 69 -24.59 12.84 -19.90
CA ASN A 69 -25.44 13.80 -19.19
C ASN A 69 -25.15 13.86 -17.68
N ASN A 70 -24.54 12.81 -17.12
CA ASN A 70 -24.13 12.74 -15.70
C ASN A 70 -22.67 13.14 -15.46
N ARG A 71 -21.88 13.45 -16.50
CA ARG A 71 -20.48 13.92 -16.41
C ARG A 71 -20.32 15.37 -15.91
N LYS A 72 -21.16 15.83 -14.98
CA LYS A 72 -20.80 17.00 -14.15
C LYS A 72 -19.76 16.53 -13.13
N VAL A 73 -18.50 16.60 -13.55
CA VAL A 73 -17.26 16.55 -12.74
C VAL A 73 -17.45 15.83 -11.41
N GLN A 74 -17.48 14.49 -11.44
CA GLN A 74 -17.02 13.72 -10.29
C GLN A 74 -15.52 13.98 -10.20
N ALA A 75 -15.16 15.01 -9.42
CA ALA A 75 -13.83 15.08 -8.85
C ALA A 75 -13.62 13.75 -8.14
N LEU A 76 -12.64 12.96 -8.57
CA LEU A 76 -12.28 11.76 -7.84
C LEU A 76 -12.00 12.18 -6.40
N ASP A 77 -12.76 11.59 -5.49
CA ASP A 77 -12.65 11.79 -4.07
C ASP A 77 -11.20 11.57 -3.62
N ALA A 78 -10.73 12.32 -2.63
CA ALA A 78 -9.32 12.49 -2.26
C ALA A 78 -8.68 11.24 -1.58
N THR A 79 -8.83 10.06 -2.19
CA THR A 79 -8.25 8.76 -1.81
C THR A 79 -7.63 8.00 -2.98
N VAL A 80 -7.57 8.63 -4.16
CA VAL A 80 -6.84 8.11 -5.32
C VAL A 80 -5.36 8.07 -4.98
N ASP A 81 -4.70 6.94 -5.21
CA ASP A 81 -3.26 6.85 -5.19
C ASP A 81 -2.68 7.87 -6.19
N ASP A 82 -2.18 9.01 -5.68
CA ASP A 82 -1.65 10.13 -6.49
C ASP A 82 -0.58 9.69 -7.49
N PHE A 83 0.09 8.56 -7.22
CA PHE A 83 1.16 8.04 -8.05
C PHE A 83 0.71 6.95 -9.02
N PHE A 84 -0.57 6.56 -9.02
CA PHE A 84 -1.08 5.49 -9.87
C PHE A 84 -0.80 5.77 -11.35
N SER A 85 -1.20 6.94 -11.86
CA SER A 85 -1.03 7.29 -13.28
C SER A 85 0.44 7.38 -13.69
N SER A 86 1.33 7.89 -12.83
CA SER A 86 2.76 7.90 -13.11
C SER A 86 3.38 6.50 -13.04
N ASN A 87 2.96 5.68 -12.07
CA ASN A 87 3.50 4.34 -11.86
C ASN A 87 3.03 3.37 -12.95
N ILE A 88 1.77 3.44 -13.39
CA ILE A 88 1.27 2.63 -14.51
C ILE A 88 2.01 2.97 -15.80
N TYR A 89 2.28 4.26 -16.03
CA TYR A 89 3.08 4.71 -17.16
C TYR A 89 4.54 4.26 -17.07
N ALA A 90 5.12 4.24 -15.86
CA ALA A 90 6.49 3.78 -15.65
C ALA A 90 6.67 2.29 -15.96
N ILE A 91 5.63 1.47 -15.77
CA ILE A 91 5.67 0.02 -16.08
C ILE A 91 5.24 -0.32 -17.51
N ARG A 92 4.85 0.65 -18.34
CA ARG A 92 4.44 0.42 -19.74
C ARG A 92 5.49 -0.40 -20.49
N GLU A 93 5.10 -1.42 -21.23
CA GLU A 93 6.01 -2.27 -22.00
C GLU A 93 7.07 -3.04 -21.17
N LEU A 94 7.01 -2.98 -19.83
CA LEU A 94 7.74 -3.93 -18.99
C LEU A 94 6.93 -5.22 -18.88
N PRO A 95 7.58 -6.40 -18.83
CA PRO A 95 6.87 -7.63 -18.58
C PRO A 95 6.20 -7.63 -17.20
N VAL A 96 4.91 -7.93 -17.18
CA VAL A 96 4.06 -8.08 -15.99
C VAL A 96 3.49 -9.49 -15.94
N THR A 97 3.14 -9.95 -14.75
CA THR A 97 2.24 -11.10 -14.56
C THR A 97 0.87 -10.59 -14.14
N ILE A 98 -0.18 -11.27 -14.57
CA ILE A 98 -1.57 -10.96 -14.18
C ILE A 98 -2.14 -12.17 -13.46
N LYS A 99 -2.54 -11.99 -12.19
CA LYS A 99 -2.97 -13.07 -11.30
C LYS A 99 -4.38 -12.80 -10.77
N VAL A 100 -5.30 -13.74 -10.93
CA VAL A 100 -6.64 -13.64 -10.28
C VAL A 100 -6.53 -13.84 -8.77
N ARG A 101 -7.33 -13.12 -7.99
CA ARG A 101 -7.37 -13.25 -6.52
C ARG A 101 -7.82 -14.64 -6.11
N THR A 102 -8.91 -15.12 -6.69
CA THR A 102 -9.45 -16.47 -6.43
C THR A 102 -9.94 -17.11 -7.72
N VAL A 103 -9.60 -18.37 -7.94
CA VAL A 103 -10.10 -19.17 -9.07
C VAL A 103 -11.54 -19.63 -8.81
N ALA A 104 -12.32 -19.93 -9.86
CA ALA A 104 -13.65 -20.49 -9.66
C ALA A 104 -13.61 -21.95 -9.16
N SER A 105 -14.71 -22.40 -8.55
CA SER A 105 -14.91 -23.82 -8.22
C SER A 105 -14.78 -24.70 -9.47
N GLY A 106 -14.14 -25.86 -9.35
CA GLY A 106 -13.83 -26.75 -10.48
C GLY A 106 -12.51 -26.41 -11.20
N SER A 107 -11.79 -25.36 -10.77
CA SER A 107 -10.43 -25.05 -11.24
C SER A 107 -9.37 -25.55 -10.26
N THR A 108 -8.14 -25.72 -10.75
CA THR A 108 -6.98 -26.06 -9.91
C THR A 108 -6.53 -24.82 -9.13
N THR A 109 -6.50 -24.86 -7.80
CA THR A 109 -6.22 -23.69 -6.95
C THR A 109 -4.89 -22.98 -7.26
N SER A 110 -3.86 -23.71 -7.70
CA SER A 110 -2.57 -23.12 -8.07
C SER A 110 -2.60 -22.40 -9.43
N ASN A 111 -3.56 -22.71 -10.31
CA ASN A 111 -3.72 -22.12 -11.63
C ASN A 111 -4.39 -20.75 -11.53
N SER A 112 -3.62 -19.73 -11.15
CA SER A 112 -4.13 -18.39 -10.86
C SER A 112 -3.53 -17.28 -11.73
N TYR A 113 -2.57 -17.58 -12.60
CA TYR A 113 -1.97 -16.62 -13.51
C TYR A 113 -2.58 -16.73 -14.89
N LEU A 114 -2.81 -15.60 -15.58
CA LEU A 114 -3.07 -15.62 -17.02
C LEU A 114 -1.93 -16.37 -17.73
N PHE A 115 -2.27 -17.20 -18.71
CA PHE A 115 -1.32 -17.98 -19.50
C PHE A 115 -1.80 -18.11 -20.94
N CYS A 116 -0.90 -17.86 -21.90
CA CYS A 116 -1.12 -18.10 -23.32
C CYS A 116 0.20 -18.43 -24.02
N ASP A 117 0.21 -19.43 -24.89
CA ASP A 117 1.42 -19.99 -25.50
C ASP A 117 1.67 -19.56 -26.95
N GLY A 118 0.82 -18.69 -27.52
CA GLY A 118 1.00 -18.21 -28.89
C GLY A 118 -0.03 -17.18 -29.35
N ALA A 119 0.12 -16.72 -30.60
CA ALA A 119 -0.84 -15.83 -31.25
C ALA A 119 -2.10 -16.60 -31.67
N GLY A 120 -3.27 -15.95 -31.62
CA GLY A 120 -4.55 -16.55 -32.00
C GLY A 120 -5.01 -17.68 -31.08
N LYS A 121 -4.54 -17.70 -29.83
CA LYS A 121 -4.84 -18.75 -28.85
C LYS A 121 -5.68 -18.20 -27.71
N GLU A 122 -6.50 -19.06 -27.13
CA GLU A 122 -7.23 -18.73 -25.90
C GLU A 122 -6.24 -18.46 -24.76
N VAL A 123 -6.54 -17.45 -23.94
CA VAL A 123 -5.86 -17.22 -22.67
C VAL A 123 -6.56 -18.02 -21.59
N THR A 124 -5.79 -18.77 -20.80
CA THR A 124 -6.29 -19.63 -19.72
C THR A 124 -5.59 -19.30 -18.41
N LEU A 125 -5.92 -20.03 -17.34
CA LEU A 125 -5.24 -19.91 -16.06
C LEU A 125 -4.18 -21.01 -15.89
N GLY A 126 -2.94 -20.60 -15.63
CA GLY A 126 -1.79 -21.45 -15.38
C GLY A 126 -1.16 -21.24 -13.98
N ASN A 127 -0.24 -22.12 -13.60
CA ASN A 127 0.40 -22.14 -12.28
C ASN A 127 1.77 -21.44 -12.21
N SER A 128 2.26 -20.89 -13.32
CA SER A 128 3.59 -20.28 -13.38
C SER A 128 3.51 -18.76 -13.45
N SER A 129 4.36 -18.08 -12.70
CA SER A 129 4.63 -16.64 -12.83
C SER A 129 5.89 -16.34 -13.64
N THR A 130 6.66 -17.36 -14.02
CA THR A 130 7.99 -17.19 -14.62
C THR A 130 8.05 -17.62 -16.08
N SER A 131 7.11 -18.47 -16.53
CA SER A 131 7.00 -18.88 -17.93
C SER A 131 6.73 -17.70 -18.85
N LEU A 132 7.23 -17.74 -20.09
CA LEU A 132 7.02 -16.69 -21.07
C LEU A 132 5.52 -16.49 -21.37
N GLY A 133 4.75 -17.58 -21.40
CA GLY A 133 3.30 -17.52 -21.63
C GLY A 133 2.49 -16.87 -20.51
N SER A 134 3.07 -16.72 -19.32
CA SER A 134 2.46 -15.97 -18.20
C SER A 134 2.92 -14.52 -18.12
N ARG A 135 3.74 -14.05 -19.08
CA ARG A 135 4.22 -12.67 -19.14
C ARG A 135 3.42 -11.88 -20.15
N PHE A 136 2.94 -10.73 -19.71
CA PHE A 136 2.20 -9.76 -20.51
C PHE A 136 2.90 -8.41 -20.41
N TYR A 137 2.45 -7.40 -21.13
CA TYR A 137 2.86 -6.03 -20.87
C TYR A 137 1.75 -5.06 -21.26
N LEU A 138 1.77 -3.88 -20.65
CA LEU A 138 0.80 -2.82 -20.92
C LEU A 138 1.33 -1.91 -22.00
N LYS A 139 0.53 -1.62 -23.02
CA LYS A 139 0.81 -0.56 -23.98
C LYS A 139 -0.21 0.56 -23.78
N ILE A 140 0.30 1.78 -23.62
CA ILE A 140 -0.51 2.98 -23.42
C ILE A 140 -0.42 3.80 -24.71
N LEU A 141 -1.54 3.94 -25.40
CA LEU A 141 -1.62 4.72 -26.63
C LEU A 141 -1.80 6.21 -26.30
N PRO A 142 -1.54 7.13 -27.26
CA PRO A 142 -1.92 8.53 -27.10
C PRO A 142 -3.40 8.66 -26.77
N ALA A 143 -3.78 9.61 -25.91
CA ALA A 143 -5.16 9.79 -25.46
C ALA A 143 -6.18 9.94 -26.62
N THR A 144 -5.74 10.39 -27.79
CA THR A 144 -6.55 10.50 -29.01
C THR A 144 -7.03 9.15 -29.56
N SER A 145 -6.46 8.02 -29.14
CA SER A 145 -6.94 6.69 -29.53
C SER A 145 -8.28 6.32 -28.90
N GLY A 146 -8.64 6.96 -27.78
CA GLY A 146 -9.82 6.59 -26.99
C GLY A 146 -9.70 5.24 -26.27
N ILE A 147 -8.53 4.58 -26.29
CA ILE A 147 -8.29 3.29 -25.63
C ILE A 147 -7.43 3.52 -24.38
N PRO A 148 -7.92 3.22 -23.16
CA PRO A 148 -7.16 3.46 -21.93
C PRO A 148 -5.90 2.59 -21.85
N TYR A 149 -6.06 1.27 -21.96
CA TYR A 149 -4.96 0.32 -21.89
C TYR A 149 -5.09 -0.79 -22.93
N LEU A 150 -3.96 -1.20 -23.50
CA LEU A 150 -3.84 -2.47 -24.20
C LEU A 150 -3.00 -3.42 -23.36
N ILE A 151 -3.40 -4.68 -23.29
CA ILE A 151 -2.60 -5.75 -22.67
C ILE A 151 -2.09 -6.63 -23.79
N TYR A 152 -0.79 -6.90 -23.83
CA TYR A 152 -0.17 -7.75 -24.86
C TYR A 152 0.42 -9.00 -24.23
N SER A 153 0.36 -10.11 -24.96
CA SER A 153 1.13 -11.31 -24.64
C SER A 153 2.61 -11.09 -24.98
N SER A 154 3.51 -11.36 -24.03
CA SER A 154 4.95 -11.33 -24.30
C SER A 154 5.41 -12.52 -25.14
N ALA A 155 4.66 -13.63 -25.13
CA ALA A 155 5.01 -14.83 -25.88
C ALA A 155 4.80 -14.64 -27.40
N SER A 156 3.76 -13.89 -27.78
CA SER A 156 3.37 -13.70 -29.18
C SER A 156 3.51 -12.28 -29.69
N ASN A 157 3.74 -11.29 -28.82
CA ASN A 157 3.76 -9.86 -29.18
C ASN A 157 2.44 -9.40 -29.85
N THR A 158 1.32 -9.97 -29.41
CA THR A 158 -0.03 -9.64 -29.91
C THR A 158 -0.93 -9.18 -28.76
N PRO A 159 -1.89 -8.26 -29.03
CA PRO A 159 -2.80 -7.77 -28.00
C PRO A 159 -3.75 -8.88 -27.54
N LEU A 160 -4.17 -8.79 -26.29
CA LEU A 160 -5.28 -9.57 -25.76
C LEU A 160 -6.58 -8.94 -26.25
N SER A 161 -7.48 -9.78 -26.75
CA SER A 161 -8.78 -9.38 -27.24
C SER A 161 -9.90 -10.26 -26.70
N VAL A 162 -11.11 -9.70 -26.70
CA VAL A 162 -12.34 -10.49 -26.57
C VAL A 162 -12.49 -11.32 -27.84
N GLY A 163 -12.77 -12.60 -27.70
CA GLY A 163 -13.03 -13.51 -28.81
C GLY A 163 -14.06 -14.57 -28.46
N TYR A 164 -14.27 -15.48 -29.39
CA TYR A 164 -15.18 -16.62 -29.25
C TYR A 164 -14.78 -17.77 -30.17
N TYR A 165 -15.37 -18.91 -29.90
CA TYR A 165 -15.30 -20.11 -30.71
C TYR A 165 -16.40 -20.08 -31.78
N THR A 166 -16.11 -20.36 -33.05
CA THR A 166 -17.13 -20.26 -34.13
C THR A 166 -18.35 -21.13 -33.88
N ASN A 167 -18.18 -22.26 -33.18
CA ASN A 167 -19.28 -23.17 -32.84
C ASN A 167 -19.96 -22.81 -31.49
N ALA A 168 -19.43 -21.84 -30.75
CA ALA A 168 -20.00 -21.30 -29.51
C ALA A 168 -19.82 -19.77 -29.46
N PRO A 169 -20.46 -19.01 -30.36
CA PRO A 169 -20.23 -17.57 -30.50
C PRO A 169 -20.69 -16.76 -29.29
N ASP A 170 -21.66 -17.25 -28.52
CA ASP A 170 -22.17 -16.57 -27.32
C ASP A 170 -21.20 -16.67 -26.13
N ASP A 171 -20.36 -17.71 -26.11
CA ASP A 171 -19.36 -17.93 -25.06
C ASP A 171 -18.11 -17.10 -25.33
N LYS A 172 -18.13 -15.84 -24.89
CA LYS A 172 -16.99 -14.94 -25.01
C LYS A 172 -15.84 -15.35 -24.08
N ILE A 173 -14.63 -15.34 -24.65
CA ILE A 173 -13.38 -15.74 -24.01
C ILE A 173 -12.29 -14.68 -24.21
N LEU A 174 -11.28 -14.71 -23.36
CA LEU A 174 -10.07 -13.92 -23.55
C LEU A 174 -9.13 -14.69 -24.49
N MET A 175 -8.63 -14.05 -25.54
CA MET A 175 -7.67 -14.64 -26.47
C MET A 175 -6.55 -13.67 -26.82
N THR A 176 -5.47 -14.17 -27.41
CA THR A 176 -4.49 -13.34 -28.11
C THR A 176 -4.96 -13.13 -29.55
N ALA A 177 -4.76 -11.92 -30.09
CA ALA A 177 -4.98 -11.68 -31.51
C ALA A 177 -4.05 -12.55 -32.36
N LYS A 178 -4.48 -12.87 -33.59
CA LYS A 178 -3.72 -13.66 -34.57
C LYS A 178 -2.45 -12.94 -35.03
N ASP A 179 -2.48 -11.61 -35.07
CA ASP A 179 -1.35 -10.74 -35.41
C ASP A 179 -1.43 -9.39 -34.67
N ASN A 180 -0.47 -8.50 -34.92
CA ASN A 180 -0.36 -7.17 -34.32
C ASN A 180 -0.69 -6.03 -35.32
N SER A 181 -1.32 -6.36 -36.44
CA SER A 181 -1.66 -5.42 -37.52
C SER A 181 -3.17 -5.23 -37.72
N GLY A 182 -3.98 -6.09 -37.13
CA GLY A 182 -5.43 -6.03 -37.18
C GLY A 182 -6.08 -4.91 -36.36
N SER A 183 -7.41 -4.89 -36.39
CA SER A 183 -8.22 -3.97 -35.60
C SER A 183 -7.96 -4.13 -34.10
N LEU A 184 -7.92 -3.01 -33.38
CA LEU A 184 -7.83 -2.98 -31.90
C LEU A 184 -9.18 -2.91 -31.21
N TYR A 185 -10.29 -2.99 -31.97
CA TYR A 185 -11.66 -2.84 -31.44
C TYR A 185 -11.87 -3.66 -30.17
N SER A 186 -11.59 -4.96 -30.20
CA SER A 186 -11.82 -5.87 -29.09
C SER A 186 -10.68 -5.99 -28.09
N ALA A 187 -9.65 -5.14 -28.21
CA ALA A 187 -8.40 -5.23 -27.47
C ALA A 187 -8.19 -4.11 -26.44
N GLY A 188 -9.17 -3.21 -26.31
CA GLY A 188 -9.14 -2.10 -25.34
C GLY A 188 -9.66 -2.51 -23.96
N TRP A 189 -8.93 -2.09 -22.93
CA TRP A 189 -9.23 -2.42 -21.54
C TRP A 189 -9.23 -1.17 -20.66
N ASP A 190 -10.17 -1.11 -19.72
CA ASP A 190 -10.08 -0.24 -18.55
C ASP A 190 -9.67 -1.05 -17.31
N LEU A 191 -8.90 -0.41 -16.42
CA LEU A 191 -8.37 -1.00 -15.20
C LEU A 191 -9.03 -0.33 -14.01
N ILE A 192 -10.16 -0.89 -13.56
CA ILE A 192 -10.94 -0.34 -12.45
C ILE A 192 -10.34 -0.85 -11.14
N PRO A 193 -9.81 0.02 -10.26
CA PRO A 193 -9.29 -0.41 -8.96
C PRO A 193 -10.33 -1.16 -8.13
N SER A 194 -9.92 -2.28 -7.54
CA SER A 194 -10.71 -2.96 -6.51
C SER A 194 -10.52 -2.28 -5.16
N THR A 195 -11.47 -2.49 -4.24
CA THR A 195 -11.29 -2.18 -2.81
C THR A 195 -10.11 -2.93 -2.20
N TYR A 196 -9.76 -4.12 -2.73
CA TYR A 196 -8.53 -4.83 -2.38
C TYR A 196 -7.35 -4.18 -3.11
N LYS A 197 -6.54 -3.40 -2.38
CA LYS A 197 -5.37 -2.67 -2.91
C LYS A 197 -4.44 -3.59 -3.73
N GLY A 198 -4.00 -3.10 -4.88
CA GLY A 198 -3.20 -3.85 -5.86
C GLY A 198 -4.02 -4.65 -6.89
N TYR A 199 -5.31 -4.89 -6.67
CA TYR A 199 -6.16 -5.65 -7.60
C TYR A 199 -7.05 -4.73 -8.44
N PHE A 200 -7.39 -5.21 -9.64
CA PHE A 200 -8.22 -4.50 -10.61
C PHE A 200 -9.31 -5.42 -11.16
N SER A 201 -10.48 -4.87 -11.43
CA SER A 201 -11.36 -5.43 -12.45
C SER A 201 -10.87 -4.97 -13.83
N ILE A 202 -10.64 -5.91 -14.73
CA ILE A 202 -10.22 -5.64 -16.10
C ILE A 202 -11.50 -5.59 -16.95
N GLN A 203 -11.93 -4.39 -17.34
CA GLN A 203 -13.15 -4.16 -18.10
C GLN A 203 -12.85 -4.07 -19.58
N SER A 204 -13.67 -4.69 -20.43
CA SER A 204 -13.57 -4.55 -21.89
C SER A 204 -14.22 -3.25 -22.35
N GLU A 205 -13.56 -2.50 -23.22
CA GLU A 205 -14.11 -1.28 -23.86
C GLU A 205 -15.02 -1.57 -25.08
N SER A 206 -15.19 -2.85 -25.42
CA SER A 206 -15.88 -3.28 -26.64
C SER A 206 -17.01 -4.26 -26.39
N TYR A 207 -16.98 -5.02 -25.29
CA TYR A 207 -17.98 -6.05 -25.02
C TYR A 207 -19.04 -5.54 -24.04
N LEU A 208 -20.14 -5.04 -24.60
CA LEU A 208 -21.29 -4.56 -23.84
C LEU A 208 -22.35 -5.66 -23.68
N GLY A 209 -23.08 -5.58 -22.57
CA GLY A 209 -24.30 -6.34 -22.31
C GLY A 209 -25.42 -5.43 -21.85
N GLN A 210 -26.63 -5.95 -21.84
CA GLN A 210 -27.80 -5.27 -21.31
C GLN A 210 -28.63 -6.29 -20.50
N SER A 211 -28.83 -6.06 -19.20
CA SER A 211 -29.58 -7.02 -18.36
C SER A 211 -31.09 -6.90 -18.49
N ASP A 212 -31.60 -5.74 -18.91
CA ASP A 212 -33.01 -5.52 -19.26
C ASP A 212 -33.10 -4.74 -20.59
N PRO A 213 -33.56 -5.37 -21.69
CA PRO A 213 -33.69 -4.73 -23.00
C PRO A 213 -34.49 -3.43 -23.00
N ASN A 214 -35.45 -3.28 -22.07
CA ASN A 214 -36.31 -2.10 -21.97
C ASN A 214 -35.71 -1.00 -21.09
N ASN A 215 -34.63 -1.27 -20.37
CA ASN A 215 -33.98 -0.31 -19.49
C ASN A 215 -32.59 0.05 -20.01
N SER A 216 -32.44 1.26 -20.52
CA SER A 216 -31.14 1.77 -21.00
C SER A 216 -30.09 1.94 -19.89
N TRP A 217 -30.49 2.00 -18.62
CA TRP A 217 -29.57 2.00 -17.47
C TRP A 217 -28.96 0.63 -17.18
N SER A 218 -29.52 -0.42 -17.78
CA SER A 218 -29.03 -1.78 -17.61
C SER A 218 -27.90 -2.14 -18.58
N VAL A 219 -27.47 -1.20 -19.42
CA VAL A 219 -26.31 -1.39 -20.31
C VAL A 219 -25.02 -1.27 -19.51
N PHE A 220 -24.14 -2.24 -19.66
CA PHE A 220 -22.85 -2.29 -18.96
C PHE A 220 -21.74 -2.86 -19.84
N TYR A 221 -20.50 -2.52 -19.52
CA TYR A 221 -19.32 -3.18 -20.06
C TYR A 221 -18.97 -4.41 -19.21
N HIS A 222 -18.69 -5.53 -19.86
CA HIS A 222 -18.29 -6.74 -19.18
C HIS A 222 -16.88 -6.63 -18.60
N VAL A 223 -16.66 -7.31 -17.47
CA VAL A 223 -15.34 -7.50 -16.86
C VAL A 223 -14.87 -8.94 -17.03
N LEU A 224 -13.56 -9.11 -17.06
CA LEU A 224 -12.92 -10.43 -17.06
C LEU A 224 -13.28 -11.18 -15.77
N GLU A 225 -13.54 -12.48 -15.89
CA GLU A 225 -13.89 -13.35 -14.78
C GLU A 225 -13.22 -14.73 -14.92
N ALA A 226 -12.58 -15.20 -13.85
CA ALA A 226 -12.16 -16.60 -13.76
C ALA A 226 -13.37 -17.53 -13.70
N LYS A 227 -13.41 -18.49 -14.60
CA LYS A 227 -14.46 -19.52 -14.72
C LYS A 227 -13.89 -20.89 -14.29
N ALA A 228 -14.77 -21.89 -14.22
CA ALA A 228 -14.38 -23.28 -13.92
C ALA A 228 -13.38 -23.82 -14.97
N ASN A 229 -12.74 -24.95 -14.68
CA ASN A 229 -11.82 -25.64 -15.60
C ASN A 229 -10.59 -24.81 -16.03
N ASN A 230 -10.11 -23.92 -15.16
CA ASN A 230 -8.97 -23.03 -15.42
C ASN A 230 -9.19 -22.06 -16.60
N LYS A 231 -10.46 -21.71 -16.86
CA LYS A 231 -10.85 -20.85 -17.98
C LYS A 231 -11.09 -19.41 -17.55
N LEU A 232 -11.13 -18.53 -18.54
CA LEU A 232 -11.53 -17.14 -18.39
C LEU A 232 -12.73 -16.87 -19.27
N GLY A 233 -13.60 -16.00 -18.80
CA GLY A 233 -14.70 -15.48 -19.58
C GLY A 233 -15.08 -14.11 -19.07
N TYR A 234 -16.32 -13.72 -19.30
CA TYR A 234 -16.81 -12.39 -18.98
C TYR A 234 -18.07 -12.46 -18.13
N ALA A 235 -18.34 -11.39 -17.39
CA ALA A 235 -19.55 -11.21 -16.60
C ALA A 235 -19.80 -9.72 -16.35
N GLN A 236 -21.02 -9.38 -15.92
CA GLN A 236 -21.27 -8.08 -15.31
C GLN A 236 -20.40 -7.92 -14.06
N ARG A 237 -19.86 -6.72 -13.85
CA ARG A 237 -19.03 -6.42 -12.68
C ARG A 237 -19.87 -6.54 -11.41
N VAL A 238 -19.35 -7.30 -10.43
CA VAL A 238 -19.92 -7.44 -9.09
C VAL A 238 -18.88 -7.00 -8.08
N ASN A 239 -19.24 -6.06 -7.20
CA ASN A 239 -18.34 -5.56 -6.17
C ASN A 239 -17.84 -6.72 -5.29
N TYR A 240 -16.54 -6.71 -4.97
CA TYR A 240 -15.87 -7.69 -4.10
C TYR A 240 -15.81 -9.14 -4.62
N ARG A 241 -16.17 -9.39 -5.87
CA ARG A 241 -16.10 -10.72 -6.48
C ARG A 241 -14.65 -11.10 -6.79
N ALA A 242 -14.09 -11.99 -5.99
CA ALA A 242 -12.68 -12.39 -6.07
C ALA A 242 -12.26 -12.97 -7.44
N GLN A 243 -13.18 -13.58 -8.17
CA GLN A 243 -12.95 -14.12 -9.51
C GLN A 243 -12.82 -13.02 -10.59
N GLN A 244 -13.21 -11.79 -10.28
CA GLN A 244 -13.16 -10.61 -11.17
C GLN A 244 -12.05 -9.63 -10.77
N GLU A 245 -11.15 -10.03 -9.86
CA GLU A 245 -10.12 -9.17 -9.30
C GLU A 245 -8.73 -9.72 -9.62
N PHE A 246 -7.95 -8.94 -10.38
CA PHE A 246 -6.68 -9.35 -10.94
C PHE A 246 -5.56 -8.44 -10.44
N LEU A 247 -4.51 -9.03 -9.90
CA LEU A 247 -3.27 -8.38 -9.50
C LEU A 247 -2.34 -8.29 -10.71
N ILE A 248 -1.98 -7.07 -11.10
CA ILE A 248 -0.96 -6.79 -12.12
C ILE A 248 0.35 -6.51 -11.39
N THR A 249 1.40 -7.29 -11.65
CA THR A 249 2.71 -7.14 -10.99
C THR A 249 3.82 -7.10 -12.04
N PRO A 250 4.63 -6.03 -12.10
CA PRO A 250 5.81 -5.99 -12.94
C PRO A 250 6.83 -7.04 -12.46
N THR A 251 7.44 -7.74 -13.42
CA THR A 251 8.53 -8.69 -13.15
C THR A 251 9.83 -7.97 -12.82
N ALA A 252 9.98 -6.74 -13.29
CA ALA A 252 11.11 -5.87 -12.95
C ALA A 252 11.06 -5.43 -11.47
N SER A 253 12.23 -5.33 -10.86
CA SER A 253 12.40 -4.70 -9.55
C SER A 253 13.05 -3.33 -9.72
N PHE A 254 12.44 -2.32 -9.09
CA PHE A 254 12.92 -0.94 -9.13
C PHE A 254 13.89 -0.71 -7.97
N THR A 255 15.07 -0.19 -8.26
CA THR A 255 16.09 0.11 -7.24
C THR A 255 15.76 1.42 -6.55
N LEU A 256 15.57 1.36 -5.23
CA LEU A 256 15.35 2.53 -4.39
C LEU A 256 16.46 3.56 -4.60
N GLN A 257 16.08 4.83 -4.75
CA GLN A 257 16.99 5.95 -4.93
C GLN A 257 16.98 6.88 -3.74
N ASN A 258 15.78 7.23 -3.26
CA ASN A 258 15.62 8.18 -2.16
C ASN A 258 14.35 7.92 -1.35
N VAL A 259 14.35 8.40 -0.11
CA VAL A 259 13.17 8.52 0.75
C VAL A 259 13.07 9.97 1.21
N THR A 260 11.93 10.60 0.93
CA THR A 260 11.62 11.96 1.39
C THR A 260 10.58 11.87 2.50
N PHE A 261 10.93 12.35 3.68
CA PHE A 261 10.03 12.41 4.83
C PHE A 261 9.14 13.66 4.77
N ASP A 262 7.87 13.48 5.10
CA ASP A 262 6.93 14.55 5.39
C ASP A 262 6.94 14.82 6.89
N LEU A 263 7.84 15.72 7.29
CA LEU A 263 8.09 16.05 8.70
C LEU A 263 6.96 16.89 9.31
N GLU A 264 6.21 17.63 8.49
CA GLU A 264 5.11 18.48 8.96
C GLU A 264 3.92 17.65 9.42
N ASN A 265 3.65 16.53 8.75
CA ASN A 265 2.58 15.59 9.09
C ASN A 265 3.03 14.43 10.00
N ALA A 266 4.20 14.56 10.63
CA ALA A 266 4.69 13.59 11.60
C ALA A 266 3.88 13.61 12.89
N THR A 267 3.71 12.44 13.51
CA THR A 267 3.15 12.31 14.86
C THR A 267 4.20 11.77 15.82
N ILE A 268 4.25 12.36 17.02
CA ILE A 268 5.18 11.98 18.08
C ILE A 268 4.40 11.67 19.33
N SER A 269 4.70 10.54 19.95
CA SER A 269 4.16 10.17 21.25
C SER A 269 5.29 9.78 22.22
N ASN A 270 4.99 9.84 23.52
CA ASN A 270 5.93 9.40 24.55
C ASN A 270 6.05 7.87 24.54
N GLY A 271 7.27 7.37 24.58
CA GLY A 271 7.57 5.96 24.79
C GLY A 271 7.77 5.60 26.27
N ALA A 272 8.17 4.35 26.51
CA ALA A 272 8.54 3.89 27.84
C ALA A 272 9.85 4.55 28.30
N VAL A 273 9.85 5.07 29.53
CA VAL A 273 11.03 5.70 30.14
C VAL A 273 12.14 4.66 30.34
N ILE A 274 13.38 5.05 30.06
CA ILE A 274 14.56 4.26 30.40
C ILE A 274 15.11 4.77 31.73
N SER A 275 15.25 3.87 32.70
CA SER A 275 15.81 4.20 34.02
C SER A 275 17.22 3.64 34.18
N LYS A 276 18.11 4.44 34.76
CA LYS A 276 19.45 4.01 35.19
C LYS A 276 19.67 4.41 36.64
N VAL A 277 20.12 3.46 37.45
CA VAL A 277 20.48 3.70 38.85
C VAL A 277 21.98 3.86 38.92
N THR A 278 22.43 4.96 39.55
CA THR A 278 23.85 5.21 39.83
C THR A 278 24.02 5.50 41.31
N SER A 279 25.17 5.11 41.87
CA SER A 279 25.48 5.35 43.28
C SER A 279 26.67 6.27 43.45
N LEU A 280 26.57 7.20 44.40
CA LEU A 280 27.63 8.11 44.81
C LEU A 280 27.72 8.09 46.34
N THR A 281 28.91 8.32 46.90
CA THR A 281 29.10 8.34 48.35
C THR A 281 29.90 9.57 48.75
N ASN A 282 29.43 10.29 49.77
CA ASN A 282 30.23 11.28 50.47
C ASN A 282 30.68 10.69 51.81
N VAL A 283 31.95 10.30 51.89
CA VAL A 283 32.56 9.73 53.11
C VAL A 283 33.00 10.78 54.13
N HIS A 284 32.96 12.07 53.75
CA HIS A 284 33.46 13.17 54.55
C HIS A 284 32.40 13.72 55.52
N GLU A 285 32.88 14.40 56.57
CA GLU A 285 32.07 15.11 57.58
C GLU A 285 31.57 16.48 57.10
N TYR A 286 31.78 16.82 55.83
CA TYR A 286 31.36 18.08 55.22
C TYR A 286 30.75 17.83 53.84
N THR A 287 29.95 18.79 53.37
CA THR A 287 29.29 18.73 52.06
C THR A 287 30.33 18.71 50.93
N THR A 288 30.17 17.81 49.95
CA THR A 288 31.00 17.78 48.73
C THR A 288 30.16 18.00 47.48
N ASN A 289 30.80 18.50 46.42
CA ASN A 289 30.20 18.56 45.09
C ASN A 289 30.78 17.43 44.25
N GLU A 290 29.97 16.42 43.98
CA GLU A 290 30.37 15.23 43.22
C GLU A 290 29.91 15.37 41.76
N ASN A 291 30.80 15.00 40.82
CA ASN A 291 30.43 14.92 39.42
C ASN A 291 29.85 13.54 39.11
N LEU A 292 28.72 13.53 38.42
CA LEU A 292 28.02 12.32 38.01
C LEU A 292 28.00 12.26 36.48
N THR A 293 28.48 11.16 35.91
CA THR A 293 28.30 10.85 34.49
C THR A 293 27.60 9.52 34.36
N ILE A 294 26.47 9.53 33.65
CA ILE A 294 25.68 8.34 33.32
C ILE A 294 25.89 8.05 31.84
N ASN A 295 26.48 6.90 31.56
CA ASN A 295 26.65 6.40 30.21
C ASN A 295 25.93 5.07 30.04
N PHE A 296 25.20 4.93 28.94
CA PHE A 296 24.64 3.64 28.54
C PHE A 296 24.39 3.62 27.05
N ASN A 297 24.31 2.40 26.50
CA ASN A 297 23.94 2.21 25.12
C ASN A 297 22.46 1.85 25.05
N ALA A 298 21.65 2.75 24.52
CA ALA A 298 20.24 2.51 24.24
C ALA A 298 20.08 1.77 22.90
N GLU A 299 18.88 1.22 22.70
CA GLU A 299 18.46 0.64 21.43
C GLU A 299 17.36 1.52 20.82
N GLU A 300 17.66 2.13 19.69
CA GLU A 300 16.69 2.82 18.85
C GLU A 300 16.18 1.89 17.74
N THR A 301 15.03 2.22 17.16
CA THR A 301 14.46 1.40 16.07
C THR A 301 14.10 2.21 14.83
N SER A 302 14.08 1.53 13.69
CA SER A 302 13.66 2.07 12.40
C SER A 302 12.92 1.01 11.59
N ASN A 303 11.73 1.36 11.09
CA ASN A 303 10.90 0.49 10.26
C ASN A 303 10.12 1.31 9.23
N PHE A 304 10.09 0.87 7.97
CA PHE A 304 9.34 1.50 6.88
C PHE A 304 8.11 0.64 6.54
N TYR A 305 6.93 1.19 6.85
CA TYR A 305 5.65 0.59 6.45
C TYR A 305 5.18 1.24 5.16
N GLU A 306 5.22 0.51 4.05
CA GLU A 306 4.67 0.98 2.78
C GLU A 306 3.13 0.97 2.85
N THR A 307 2.51 2.07 2.45
CA THR A 307 1.06 2.14 2.26
C THR A 307 0.72 1.47 0.94
N ALA A 308 -0.12 0.43 0.98
CA ALA A 308 -0.51 -0.29 -0.22
C ALA A 308 -1.17 0.66 -1.25
N GLY A 309 -0.49 0.88 -2.36
CA GLY A 309 -0.98 1.66 -3.49
C GLY A 309 -2.03 0.92 -4.32
N THR A 310 -2.55 1.60 -5.33
CA THR A 310 -3.46 1.00 -6.31
C THR A 310 -2.74 -0.01 -7.19
N LEU A 311 -1.47 0.25 -7.56
CA LEU A 311 -0.62 -0.66 -8.30
C LEU A 311 0.42 -1.31 -7.37
N LYS A 312 0.58 -2.63 -7.46
CA LYS A 312 1.66 -3.32 -6.76
C LYS A 312 2.96 -3.25 -7.56
N VAL A 313 4.02 -2.75 -6.93
CA VAL A 313 5.36 -2.63 -7.53
C VAL A 313 6.41 -3.28 -6.62
N ASN A 314 7.48 -3.79 -7.22
CA ASN A 314 8.58 -4.42 -6.47
C ASN A 314 9.72 -3.42 -6.32
N ILE A 315 10.05 -3.04 -5.08
CA ILE A 315 11.18 -2.17 -4.78
C ILE A 315 12.31 -3.01 -4.17
N SER A 316 13.49 -2.95 -4.77
CA SER A 316 14.73 -3.45 -4.18
C SER A 316 15.45 -2.31 -3.47
N SER A 317 15.81 -2.52 -2.20
CA SER A 317 16.62 -1.57 -1.43
C SER A 317 18.00 -2.16 -1.11
N PRO A 318 19.06 -1.75 -1.82
CA PRO A 318 20.43 -2.12 -1.48
C PRO A 318 20.80 -1.65 -0.06
N SER A 319 21.46 -2.50 0.73
CA SER A 319 21.90 -2.15 2.09
C SER A 319 22.97 -1.04 2.13
N SER A 320 23.59 -0.75 0.99
CA SER A 320 24.52 0.38 0.81
C SER A 320 23.81 1.74 0.81
N ILE A 321 22.50 1.78 0.51
CA ILE A 321 21.72 3.01 0.55
C ILE A 321 21.14 3.15 1.96
N LYS A 322 21.64 4.16 2.68
CA LYS A 322 21.23 4.45 4.05
C LYS A 322 20.60 5.84 4.14
N PHE A 323 19.65 5.97 5.06
CA PHE A 323 18.84 7.16 5.26
C PHE A 323 19.07 7.72 6.66
N PRO A 324 19.02 9.05 6.82
CA PRO A 324 18.98 9.65 8.15
C PRO A 324 17.62 9.34 8.78
N ARG A 325 17.59 9.29 10.12
CA ARG A 325 16.37 9.04 10.88
C ARG A 325 15.86 10.35 11.48
N PRO A 326 14.57 10.69 11.30
CA PRO A 326 13.97 11.83 11.97
C PRO A 326 14.15 11.78 13.50
N ARG A 327 14.45 12.92 14.11
CA ARG A 327 14.64 13.08 15.55
C ARG A 327 13.50 13.87 16.21
N PRO A 328 13.11 13.57 17.45
CA PRO A 328 12.09 14.30 18.19
C PRO A 328 12.69 15.51 18.92
N ILE A 329 12.50 16.72 18.40
CA ILE A 329 12.95 17.97 19.03
C ILE A 329 11.75 18.90 19.22
N ALA A 330 11.56 19.39 20.45
CA ALA A 330 10.45 20.28 20.80
C ALA A 330 9.06 19.78 20.36
N GLY A 331 8.84 18.45 20.43
CA GLY A 331 7.60 17.82 19.99
C GLY A 331 7.40 17.75 18.48
N LYS A 332 8.43 18.05 17.67
CA LYS A 332 8.43 17.96 16.21
C LYS A 332 9.44 16.94 15.71
N ALA A 333 9.16 16.31 14.57
CA ALA A 333 10.11 15.47 13.88
C ALA A 333 10.99 16.35 13.00
N VAL A 334 12.31 16.21 13.11
CA VAL A 334 13.26 17.04 12.36
C VAL A 334 14.40 16.22 11.77
N LEU A 335 15.02 16.76 10.73
CA LEU A 335 16.30 16.35 10.17
C LEU A 335 17.21 17.59 10.15
N MET A 336 18.29 17.55 10.93
CA MET A 336 19.26 18.61 11.17
C MET A 336 20.39 18.63 10.11
N GLY A 337 20.53 17.57 9.32
CA GLY A 337 21.43 17.48 8.17
C GLY A 337 22.81 16.89 8.48
N ASP A 338 23.19 16.81 9.75
CA ASP A 338 24.42 16.20 10.26
C ASP A 338 24.22 14.77 10.78
N GLU A 339 23.00 14.22 10.70
CA GLU A 339 22.72 12.90 11.23
C GLU A 339 23.43 11.77 10.48
N SER A 340 23.83 10.76 11.25
CA SER A 340 24.29 9.50 10.69
C SER A 340 23.21 8.86 9.81
N LYS A 341 23.58 8.55 8.56
CA LYS A 341 22.76 7.74 7.67
C LYS A 341 23.01 6.28 7.98
N ASP A 342 22.22 5.73 8.91
CA ASP A 342 22.38 4.37 9.43
C ASP A 342 21.20 3.45 9.11
N ALA A 343 20.01 3.99 8.83
CA ALA A 343 18.82 3.21 8.53
C ALA A 343 18.78 2.71 7.09
N ILE A 344 18.42 1.45 6.88
CA ILE A 344 18.08 0.90 5.56
C ILE A 344 16.56 0.93 5.34
N TYR A 345 16.10 1.01 4.10
CA TYR A 345 14.67 0.89 3.80
C TYR A 345 14.23 -0.57 3.93
N SER A 346 13.42 -0.86 4.95
CA SER A 346 13.03 -2.22 5.33
C SER A 346 11.73 -2.20 6.11
N SER A 347 10.84 -3.15 5.81
CA SER A 347 9.62 -3.44 6.59
C SER A 347 9.90 -4.23 7.88
N ALA A 348 11.08 -4.84 7.99
CA ALA A 348 11.55 -5.43 9.23
C ALA A 348 12.14 -4.34 10.14
N THR A 349 11.79 -4.39 11.43
CA THR A 349 12.29 -3.47 12.45
C THR A 349 13.80 -3.64 12.62
N GLN A 350 14.54 -2.58 12.34
CA GLN A 350 15.97 -2.47 12.60
C GLN A 350 16.18 -2.03 14.03
N LYS A 351 17.23 -2.57 14.66
CA LYS A 351 17.71 -2.17 15.98
C LYS A 351 19.05 -1.47 15.81
N LEU A 352 19.16 -0.26 16.34
CA LEU A 352 20.28 0.64 16.14
C LEU A 352 20.83 1.07 17.50
N SER A 353 22.15 0.99 17.63
CA SER A 353 22.87 1.37 18.84
C SER A 353 22.85 2.89 19.01
N ALA A 354 22.41 3.38 20.15
CA ALA A 354 22.40 4.81 20.47
C ALA A 354 23.12 5.05 21.80
N PRO A 355 24.41 5.46 21.78
CA PRO A 355 25.10 5.83 23.01
C PRO A 355 24.48 7.09 23.60
N VAL A 356 24.16 7.04 24.89
CA VAL A 356 23.62 8.15 25.66
C VAL A 356 24.61 8.49 26.77
N GLU A 357 24.97 9.76 26.84
CA GLU A 357 25.81 10.32 27.89
C GLU A 357 25.07 11.50 28.54
N TYR A 358 25.03 11.50 29.87
CA TYR A 358 24.48 12.59 30.66
C TYR A 358 25.41 12.88 31.83
N SER A 359 25.96 14.10 31.84
CA SER A 359 26.83 14.57 32.92
C SER A 359 26.16 15.69 33.71
N THR A 360 26.28 15.63 35.03
CA THR A 360 25.77 16.63 35.96
C THR A 360 26.63 16.67 37.22
N SER A 361 26.37 17.61 38.12
CA SER A 361 27.04 17.72 39.43
C SER A 361 26.00 17.80 40.54
N ILE A 362 26.29 17.14 41.67
CA ILE A 362 25.37 17.00 42.81
C ILE A 362 26.10 17.40 44.09
N GLU A 363 25.49 18.30 44.86
CA GLU A 363 25.91 18.61 46.23
C GLU A 363 25.46 17.48 47.16
N MET A 364 26.40 16.73 47.72
CA MET A 364 26.15 15.62 48.65
C MET A 364 26.33 16.07 50.10
N LYS A 365 25.34 15.79 50.95
CA LYS A 365 25.44 16.01 52.40
C LYS A 365 26.55 15.12 53.01
N PRO A 366 27.08 15.48 54.19
CA PRO A 366 28.06 14.65 54.89
C PRO A 366 27.58 13.21 55.09
N ARG A 367 28.52 12.26 55.11
CA ARG A 367 28.30 10.87 55.56
C ARG A 367 27.09 10.17 54.92
N CYS A 368 26.85 10.36 53.62
CA CYS A 368 25.70 9.76 52.94
C CYS A 368 26.06 8.97 51.67
N LEU A 369 25.24 7.96 51.38
CA LEU A 369 25.14 7.26 50.10
C LEU A 369 23.94 7.83 49.33
N LEU A 370 24.15 8.24 48.09
CA LEU A 370 23.08 8.57 47.15
C LEU A 370 22.91 7.39 46.18
N GLN A 371 21.69 6.86 46.10
CA GLN A 371 21.23 6.05 44.96
C GLN A 371 20.33 6.93 44.08
N LEU A 372 20.84 7.33 42.92
CA LEU A 372 20.11 8.18 41.99
C LEU A 372 19.51 7.35 40.87
N THR A 373 18.18 7.37 40.76
CA THR A 373 17.46 6.86 39.59
C THR A 373 17.28 7.98 38.57
N THR A 374 18.00 7.91 37.45
CA THR A 374 17.85 8.85 36.34
C THR A 374 16.96 8.25 35.26
N LYS A 375 15.89 8.97 34.93
CA LYS A 375 14.84 8.60 34.00
C LYS A 375 14.96 9.41 32.70
N PHE A 376 15.28 8.71 31.61
CA PHE A 376 15.39 9.26 30.27
C PHE A 376 14.08 9.10 29.52
N LYS A 377 13.58 10.19 28.94
CA LYS A 377 12.40 10.17 28.08
C LYS A 377 12.73 9.45 26.78
N THR A 378 11.73 8.82 26.20
CA THR A 378 11.83 8.20 24.87
C THR A 378 10.60 8.58 24.06
N PHE A 379 10.70 8.45 22.75
CA PHE A 379 9.68 8.88 21.82
C PHE A 379 9.43 7.83 20.76
N ILE A 380 8.16 7.73 20.35
CA ILE A 380 7.75 6.97 19.18
C ILE A 380 7.36 7.99 18.11
N LEU A 381 8.00 7.88 16.96
CA LEU A 381 7.78 8.74 15.81
C LEU A 381 7.06 7.95 14.73
N ASN A 382 5.99 8.51 14.17
CA ASN A 382 5.39 8.04 12.92
C ASN A 382 5.48 9.18 11.91
N VAL A 383 6.32 9.03 10.90
CA VAL A 383 6.61 10.08 9.91
C VAL A 383 6.20 9.57 8.53
N PRO A 384 5.20 10.18 7.88
CA PRO A 384 4.87 9.85 6.50
C PRO A 384 6.06 10.07 5.58
N TYR A 385 6.18 9.28 4.51
CA TYR A 385 7.25 9.42 3.53
C TYR A 385 6.79 9.10 2.11
N VAL A 386 7.58 9.54 1.14
CA VAL A 386 7.54 9.11 -0.26
C VAL A 386 8.88 8.50 -0.62
N ALA A 387 8.88 7.25 -1.06
CA ALA A 387 10.05 6.57 -1.59
C ALA A 387 10.04 6.61 -3.12
N VAL A 388 11.20 6.90 -3.70
CA VAL A 388 11.41 6.97 -5.15
C VAL A 388 12.33 5.84 -5.57
N ALA A 389 11.92 5.03 -6.54
CA ALA A 389 12.71 3.92 -7.06
C ALA A 389 12.76 3.93 -8.58
N LYS A 390 13.84 3.40 -9.17
CA LYS A 390 14.11 3.47 -10.62
C LYS A 390 14.43 2.12 -11.25
N TYR A 391 14.06 1.98 -12.51
CA TYR A 391 14.46 0.89 -13.41
C TYR A 391 14.86 1.50 -14.76
N GLY A 392 16.16 1.61 -15.02
CA GLY A 392 16.66 2.41 -16.15
C GLY A 392 16.28 3.88 -15.99
N ASP A 393 15.60 4.43 -16.99
CA ASP A 393 15.06 5.79 -17.04
C ASP A 393 13.68 5.94 -16.38
N ARG A 394 13.03 4.81 -16.02
CA ARG A 394 11.69 4.79 -15.46
C ARG A 394 11.72 4.99 -13.95
N GLU A 395 10.81 5.81 -13.45
CA GLU A 395 10.68 6.15 -12.03
C GLU A 395 9.31 5.74 -11.51
N ILE A 396 9.27 5.16 -10.31
CA ILE A 396 8.05 4.91 -9.54
C ILE A 396 8.13 5.61 -8.19
N LYS A 397 6.96 5.88 -7.61
CA LYS A 397 6.83 6.47 -6.27
C LYS A 397 5.86 5.66 -5.43
N VAL A 398 6.22 5.41 -4.17
CA VAL A 398 5.35 4.77 -3.18
C VAL A 398 5.30 5.60 -1.91
N ARG A 399 4.15 5.59 -1.23
CA ARG A 399 3.95 6.24 0.06
C ARG A 399 4.13 5.24 1.18
N GLY A 400 4.43 5.75 2.37
CA GLY A 400 4.38 4.95 3.57
C GLY A 400 4.48 5.78 4.83
N THR A 401 4.61 5.08 5.94
CA THR A 401 4.92 5.66 7.24
C THR A 401 6.18 5.00 7.79
N TRP A 402 7.19 5.81 8.07
CA TRP A 402 8.35 5.39 8.82
C TRP A 402 8.01 5.45 10.29
N ARG A 403 8.34 4.38 11.02
CA ARG A 403 8.20 4.29 12.46
C ARG A 403 9.56 4.19 13.10
N GLY A 404 9.81 5.11 14.03
CA GLY A 404 11.04 5.15 14.81
C GLY A 404 10.75 5.11 16.30
N TYR A 405 11.64 4.45 17.05
CA TYR A 405 11.76 4.63 18.48
C TYR A 405 13.08 5.33 18.75
N SER A 406 13.05 6.43 19.49
CA SER A 406 14.23 7.25 19.76
C SER A 406 14.33 7.62 21.24
N VAL A 407 15.54 7.64 21.77
CA VAL A 407 15.80 8.15 23.12
C VAL A 407 16.00 9.65 23.05
N ALA A 408 15.43 10.37 24.00
CA ALA A 408 15.57 11.81 24.05
C ALA A 408 17.04 12.19 24.31
N ASP A 409 17.54 13.15 23.54
CA ASP A 409 18.83 13.78 23.81
C ASP A 409 18.79 14.45 25.20
N PRO A 410 19.65 14.04 26.16
CA PRO A 410 19.67 14.59 27.51
C PRO A 410 19.97 16.09 27.57
N GLU A 411 20.67 16.65 26.58
CA GLU A 411 20.96 18.09 26.52
C GLU A 411 19.71 18.91 26.17
N LEU A 412 18.87 18.37 25.28
CA LEU A 412 17.64 19.01 24.82
C LEU A 412 16.43 18.66 25.71
N ASN A 413 16.44 17.47 26.31
CA ASN A 413 15.41 16.95 27.20
C ASN A 413 16.07 16.47 28.49
N LYS A 414 16.21 17.38 29.45
CA LYS A 414 16.80 17.06 30.75
C LYS A 414 16.14 15.83 31.39
N PRO A 415 16.93 14.81 31.77
CA PRO A 415 16.43 13.64 32.48
C PRO A 415 15.78 14.00 33.83
N ILE A 416 14.88 13.14 34.30
CA ILE A 416 14.30 13.25 35.64
C ILE A 416 15.19 12.48 36.61
N ASN A 417 15.59 13.14 37.69
CA ASN A 417 16.49 12.59 38.71
C ASN A 417 15.70 12.33 39.99
N GLU A 418 15.61 11.07 40.41
CA GLU A 418 14.91 10.62 41.62
C GLU A 418 15.94 10.09 42.63
N PRO A 419 16.26 10.87 43.68
CA PRO A 419 17.28 10.50 44.66
C PRO A 419 16.70 9.69 45.81
N HIS A 420 17.43 8.66 46.25
CA HIS A 420 17.29 8.08 47.59
C HIS A 420 18.62 8.21 48.32
N TYR A 421 18.59 8.74 49.54
CA TYR A 421 19.79 8.93 50.35
C TYR A 421 19.79 7.96 51.52
N PHE A 422 20.97 7.50 51.93
CA PHE A 422 21.14 6.61 53.06
C PHE A 422 22.29 7.11 53.94
N ASP A 423 22.12 7.03 55.25
CA ASP A 423 23.19 7.28 56.22
C ASP A 423 24.26 6.19 56.10
N LEU A 424 25.54 6.56 56.06
CA LEU A 424 26.63 5.60 55.90
C LEU A 424 26.90 4.75 57.16
N GLU A 425 26.46 5.19 58.33
CA GLU A 425 26.69 4.51 59.60
C GLU A 425 25.51 3.62 59.99
N THR A 426 24.29 4.13 59.87
CA THR A 426 23.07 3.40 60.27
C THR A 426 22.44 2.63 59.12
N GLY A 427 22.68 3.04 57.87
CA GLY A 427 22.00 2.51 56.69
C GLY A 427 20.54 2.96 56.55
N GLU A 428 20.06 3.85 57.43
CA GLU A 428 18.70 4.37 57.38
C GLU A 428 18.53 5.34 56.22
N GLU A 429 17.33 5.33 55.62
CA GLU A 429 16.99 6.25 54.53
C GLU A 429 16.86 7.69 55.04
N LEU A 430 17.57 8.61 54.40
CA LEU A 430 17.55 10.03 54.68
C LEU A 430 16.54 10.71 53.74
N ASN A 431 15.62 11.48 54.32
CA ASN A 431 14.57 12.18 53.60
C ASN A 431 15.08 13.48 52.97
N TYR A 432 16.01 13.38 52.02
CA TYR A 432 16.49 14.51 51.24
C TYR A 432 15.90 14.53 49.84
N SER A 433 15.79 15.74 49.29
CA SER A 433 15.33 15.96 47.91
C SER A 433 16.39 16.66 47.07
N LEU A 434 16.28 16.55 45.74
CA LEU A 434 17.17 17.26 44.81
C LEU A 434 16.45 18.44 44.16
N SER A 435 17.13 19.58 44.11
CA SER A 435 16.67 20.81 43.43
C SER A 435 17.77 21.30 42.50
N PHE A 436 17.47 21.52 41.22
CA PHE A 436 18.45 22.08 40.29
C PHE A 436 18.63 23.58 40.54
N ASP A 437 19.88 24.02 40.73
CA ASP A 437 20.30 25.41 40.78
C ASP A 437 20.72 25.87 39.36
N PRO A 438 19.95 26.75 38.70
CA PRO A 438 20.25 27.19 37.34
C PRO A 438 21.50 28.06 37.23
N GLU A 439 21.86 28.82 38.28
CA GLU A 439 23.01 29.74 38.26
C GLU A 439 24.32 28.96 38.36
N ARG A 440 24.34 27.98 39.27
CA ARG A 440 25.52 27.13 39.49
C ARG A 440 25.58 25.92 38.57
N LYS A 441 24.46 25.59 37.92
CA LYS A 441 24.28 24.37 37.10
C LYS A 441 24.58 23.08 37.87
N ILE A 442 24.22 23.05 39.16
CA ILE A 442 24.37 21.88 40.05
C ILE A 442 23.02 21.49 40.64
N TYR A 443 22.87 20.23 41.03
CA TYR A 443 21.76 19.80 41.87
C TYR A 443 22.14 19.97 43.34
N VAL A 444 21.31 20.72 44.08
CA VAL A 444 21.48 20.97 45.51
C VAL A 444 20.57 20.04 46.29
N THR A 445 21.10 19.45 47.36
CA THR A 445 20.34 18.59 48.28
C THR A 445 19.63 19.43 49.34
N LYS A 446 18.30 19.32 49.38
CA LYS A 446 17.40 20.03 50.30
C LYS A 446 16.84 19.13 51.37
#